data_AF-A0A8X6RRY0-F1
#
_entry.id   AF-A0A8X6RRY0-F1
#
_cell.length_a   1.000
_cell.length_b   1.000
_cell.length_c   1.000
_cell.angle_alpha   90.00
_cell.angle_beta   90.00
_cell.angle_gamma   90.00
#
_symmetry.space_group_name_H-M   'P 1'
#
loop_
_entity.id
_entity.type
_entity.pdbx_description
1 polymer ?
#
loop_
_entity_poly.entity_id
_entity_poly.type
_entity_poly.pdbx_seq_one_letter_code
_entity_poly.pdbx_strand_id
1 'polypeptide(L)'
;MSRRKRRSAFHQVSKFDRGRIVAYRDCGLSFRQIGSRVGRNRATVMRICDRWMQEGTTDRRGRSHPPQCTTSREDRRMAMTDCSVTSRTIAQHIESVTHHSVSARTIRRRLQQSGLSVRRPLLGLHLT
;
A
#
# COMPACT_ATOMS: atom_id res chain seq x y z
N MET A 1 -3.91 16.34 28.27
CA MET A 1 -4.03 16.60 26.82
C MET A 1 -2.81 16.04 26.09
N SER A 2 -2.96 15.02 25.24
CA SER A 2 -1.82 14.38 24.56
C SER A 2 -1.38 15.19 23.33
N ARG A 3 -0.22 15.84 23.41
CA ARG A 3 0.41 16.53 22.28
C ARG A 3 0.89 15.48 21.28
N ARG A 4 0.07 15.19 20.27
CA ARG A 4 0.45 14.35 19.13
C ARG A 4 1.61 15.04 18.41
N LYS A 5 2.85 14.60 18.67
CA LYS A 5 4.06 15.07 18.00
C LYS A 5 3.84 14.87 16.49
N ARG A 6 3.68 15.96 15.72
CA ARG A 6 3.59 15.88 14.26
C ARG A 6 4.89 15.22 13.79
N ARG A 7 4.79 14.03 13.19
CA ARG A 7 5.94 13.37 12.57
C ARG A 7 6.45 14.31 11.48
N SER A 8 7.72 14.70 11.55
CA SER A 8 8.37 15.46 10.48
C SER A 8 8.14 14.72 9.16
N ALA A 9 7.83 15.45 8.09
CA ALA A 9 7.70 14.85 6.78
C ALA A 9 9.00 14.10 6.44
N PHE A 10 8.91 12.78 6.26
CA PHE A 10 10.05 11.97 5.87
C PHE A 10 10.42 12.32 4.42
N HIS A 11 11.46 13.14 4.25
CA HIS A 11 11.94 13.53 2.93
C HIS A 11 12.81 12.41 2.34
N GLN A 12 12.30 11.74 1.31
CA GLN A 12 13.00 10.62 0.68
C GLN A 12 14.27 11.09 -0.04
N VAL A 13 15.29 10.22 -0.14
CA VAL A 13 16.47 10.49 -0.97
C VAL A 13 16.08 10.32 -2.44
N SER A 14 16.32 11.35 -3.24
CA SER A 14 16.04 11.38 -4.68
C SER A 14 16.85 10.32 -5.41
N LYS A 15 16.40 9.87 -6.59
CA LYS A 15 17.18 8.91 -7.41
C LYS A 15 18.56 9.46 -7.77
N PHE A 16 18.62 10.75 -8.12
CA PHE A 16 19.86 11.44 -8.43
C PHE A 16 20.85 11.42 -7.24
N ASP A 17 20.38 11.76 -6.04
CA ASP A 17 21.23 11.74 -4.83
C ASP A 17 21.74 10.34 -4.50
N ARG A 18 20.96 9.28 -4.77
CA ARG A 18 21.42 7.90 -4.59
C ARG A 18 22.54 7.54 -5.57
N GLY A 19 22.41 7.96 -6.83
CA GLY A 19 23.49 7.81 -7.82
C GLY A 19 24.76 8.54 -7.40
N ARG A 20 24.64 9.78 -6.89
CA ARG A 20 25.77 10.53 -6.33
C ARG A 20 26.42 9.82 -5.13
N ILE A 21 25.62 9.24 -4.25
CA ILE A 21 26.12 8.49 -3.09
C ILE A 21 26.99 7.31 -3.55
N VAL A 22 26.54 6.54 -4.55
CA VAL A 22 27.32 5.43 -5.11
C VAL A 22 28.58 5.94 -5.79
N ALA A 23 28.48 6.94 -6.67
CA ALA A 23 29.64 7.50 -7.36
C ALA A 23 30.71 8.03 -6.39
N TYR A 24 30.31 8.75 -5.33
CA TYR A 24 31.27 9.19 -4.32
C TYR A 24 31.86 8.04 -3.51
N ARG A 25 31.10 6.95 -3.31
CA ARG A 25 31.61 5.77 -2.63
C ARG A 25 32.69 5.09 -3.48
N ASP A 26 32.48 4.99 -4.79
CA ASP A 26 33.44 4.42 -5.74
C ASP A 26 34.72 5.29 -5.83
N CYS A 27 34.59 6.62 -5.69
CA CYS A 27 35.74 7.53 -5.55
C CYS A 27 36.46 7.44 -4.18
N GLY A 28 36.09 6.52 -3.30
CA GLY A 28 36.78 6.28 -2.03
C GLY A 28 36.42 7.23 -0.87
N LEU A 29 35.37 8.04 -1.00
CA LEU A 29 34.99 8.95 0.09
C LEU A 29 34.42 8.19 1.30
N SER A 30 34.64 8.78 2.48
CA SER A 30 34.02 8.29 3.72
C SER A 30 32.52 8.60 3.74
N PHE A 31 31.72 7.74 4.39
CA PHE A 31 30.28 7.94 4.50
C PHE A 31 29.87 9.29 5.11
N ARG A 32 30.71 9.86 5.98
CA ARG A 32 30.47 11.18 6.58
C ARG A 32 30.63 12.29 5.55
N GLN A 33 31.70 12.26 4.75
CA GLN A 33 31.93 13.23 3.68
C GLN A 33 30.83 13.17 2.61
N ILE A 34 30.41 11.96 2.23
CA ILE A 34 29.30 11.76 1.29
C ILE A 34 28.01 12.37 1.86
N GLY A 35 27.71 12.09 3.14
CA GLY A 35 26.54 12.65 3.81
C GLY A 35 26.54 14.18 3.81
N SER A 36 27.68 14.81 4.10
CA SER A 36 27.83 16.26 4.04
C SER A 36 27.60 16.83 2.64
N ARG A 37 28.08 16.16 1.58
CA ARG A 37 27.92 16.61 0.18
C ARG A 37 26.49 16.47 -0.37
N VAL A 38 25.76 15.48 0.13
CA VAL A 38 24.39 15.15 -0.32
C VAL A 38 23.32 15.68 0.64
N GLY A 39 23.73 16.27 1.78
CA GLY A 39 22.81 16.78 2.80
C GLY A 39 22.02 15.68 3.52
N ARG A 40 22.63 14.51 3.72
CA ARG A 40 21.99 13.35 4.36
C ARG A 40 22.83 12.82 5.51
N ASN A 41 22.20 12.17 6.48
CA ASN A 41 22.94 11.59 7.59
C ASN A 41 23.79 10.39 7.13
N ARG A 42 24.88 10.12 7.87
CA ARG A 42 25.80 9.00 7.61
C ARG A 42 25.08 7.65 7.50
N ALA A 43 24.06 7.42 8.34
CA ALA A 43 23.32 6.16 8.37
C ALA A 43 22.52 5.91 7.08
N THR A 44 21.97 6.97 6.48
CA THR A 44 21.23 6.89 5.21
C THR A 44 22.18 6.56 4.07
N VAL A 45 23.35 7.21 4.04
CA VAL A 45 24.41 6.92 3.06
C VAL A 45 24.86 5.47 3.17
N MET A 46 25.20 5.01 4.37
CA MET A 46 25.61 3.63 4.64
C MET A 46 24.57 2.64 4.13
N ARG A 47 23.29 2.81 4.48
CA ARG A 47 22.20 1.91 4.02
C ARG A 47 22.05 1.87 2.49
N ILE A 48 22.35 2.96 1.79
CA ILE A 48 22.28 3.00 0.33
C ILE A 48 23.49 2.27 -0.27
N CYS A 49 24.70 2.51 0.25
CA CYS A 49 25.90 1.81 -0.18
C CYS A 49 25.81 0.30 0.09
N ASP A 50 25.31 -0.11 1.27
CA ASP A 50 25.13 -1.52 1.61
C ASP A 50 24.16 -2.21 0.66
N ARG A 51 23.04 -1.54 0.32
CA ARG A 51 22.12 -2.06 -0.68
C ARG A 51 22.77 -2.17 -2.05
N TRP A 52 23.52 -1.16 -2.47
CA TRP A 52 24.22 -1.20 -3.74
C TRP A 52 25.17 -2.39 -3.82
N MET A 53 25.94 -2.66 -2.76
CA MET A 53 26.84 -3.80 -2.69
C MET A 53 26.11 -5.15 -2.68
N GLN A 54 24.94 -5.24 -2.05
CA GLN A 54 24.18 -6.50 -1.93
C GLN A 54 23.30 -6.82 -3.14
N GLU A 55 22.65 -5.80 -3.71
CA GLU A 55 21.59 -5.97 -4.72
C GLU A 55 21.96 -5.38 -6.08
N GLY A 56 23.06 -4.62 -6.19
CA GLY A 56 23.44 -3.92 -7.44
C GLY A 56 22.45 -2.84 -7.86
N THR A 57 21.56 -2.41 -6.97
CA THR A 57 20.55 -1.40 -7.28
C THR A 57 20.42 -0.34 -6.18
N THR A 58 20.22 0.90 -6.61
CA THR A 58 19.84 2.00 -5.72
C THR A 58 18.34 2.22 -5.68
N ASP A 59 17.57 1.48 -6.47
CA ASP A 59 16.14 1.62 -6.52
C ASP A 59 15.49 1.19 -5.20
N ARG A 60 14.29 1.72 -4.99
CA ARG A 60 13.50 1.36 -3.83
C ARG A 60 12.79 0.05 -4.14
N ARG A 61 12.81 -0.90 -3.20
CA ARG A 61 11.87 -2.03 -3.23
C ARG A 61 10.44 -1.50 -3.32
N GLY A 62 9.67 -2.09 -4.25
CA GLY A 62 8.25 -1.82 -4.38
C GLY A 62 7.56 -1.99 -3.03
N ARG A 63 6.55 -1.17 -2.77
CA ARG A 63 5.76 -1.35 -1.55
C ARG A 63 4.82 -2.52 -1.79
N SER A 64 5.06 -3.64 -1.12
CA SER A 64 4.08 -4.72 -1.09
C SER A 64 2.82 -4.22 -0.37
N HIS A 65 1.66 -4.47 -0.98
CA HIS A 65 0.41 -4.27 -0.27
C HIS A 65 0.29 -5.31 0.85
N PRO A 66 -0.32 -4.97 2.00
CA PRO A 66 -0.66 -5.95 3.01
C PRO A 66 -1.44 -7.12 2.39
N PRO A 67 -1.26 -8.35 2.91
CA PRO A 67 -2.03 -9.50 2.44
C PRO A 67 -3.52 -9.19 2.52
N GLN A 68 -4.24 -9.55 1.46
CA GLN A 68 -5.67 -9.29 1.37
C GLN A 68 -6.46 -10.30 2.20
N CYS A 69 -7.48 -9.83 2.92
CA CYS A 69 -8.34 -10.68 3.74
C CYS A 69 -9.29 -11.59 2.93
N THR A 70 -9.35 -11.46 1.60
CA THR A 70 -10.11 -12.39 0.75
C THR A 70 -9.27 -12.78 -0.45
N THR A 71 -9.61 -13.93 -1.01
CA THR A 71 -8.98 -14.48 -2.19
C THR A 71 -9.63 -13.99 -3.49
N SER A 72 -8.92 -14.10 -4.61
CA SER A 72 -9.48 -13.81 -5.94
C SER A 72 -10.73 -14.66 -6.27
N ARG A 73 -10.85 -15.85 -5.67
CA ARG A 73 -12.04 -16.70 -5.82
C ARG A 73 -13.24 -16.13 -5.07
N GLU A 74 -13.06 -15.66 -3.85
CA GLU A 74 -14.10 -14.96 -3.09
C GLU A 74 -14.53 -13.66 -3.79
N ASP A 75 -13.58 -12.93 -4.37
CA ASP A 75 -13.87 -11.71 -5.12
C ASP A 75 -14.73 -11.99 -6.37
N ARG A 76 -14.47 -13.09 -7.08
CA ARG A 76 -15.32 -13.55 -8.18
C ARG A 76 -16.70 -14.01 -7.73
N ARG A 77 -16.79 -14.70 -6.58
CA ARG A 77 -18.10 -15.06 -5.99
C ARG A 77 -18.89 -13.80 -5.63
N MET A 78 -18.26 -12.81 -5.00
CA MET A 78 -18.89 -11.52 -4.71
C MET A 78 -19.40 -10.83 -5.98
N ALA A 79 -18.61 -10.86 -7.05
CA ALA A 79 -18.98 -10.25 -8.33
C ALA A 79 -20.15 -10.97 -9.03
N MET A 80 -20.29 -12.29 -8.80
CA MET A 80 -21.39 -13.10 -9.33
C MET A 80 -22.65 -13.08 -8.45
N THR A 81 -22.54 -12.69 -7.18
CA THR A 81 -23.70 -12.58 -6.30
C THR A 81 -24.50 -11.35 -6.74
N ASP A 82 -25.80 -11.51 -6.96
CA ASP A 82 -26.68 -10.51 -7.58
C ASP A 82 -26.37 -9.06 -7.20
N CYS A 83 -26.28 -8.20 -8.21
CA CYS A 83 -26.00 -6.76 -8.15
C CYS A 83 -27.01 -5.96 -7.27
N SER A 84 -28.05 -6.61 -6.76
CA SER A 84 -29.11 -6.08 -5.89
C SER A 84 -28.82 -6.22 -4.39
N VAL A 85 -27.77 -6.94 -3.98
CA VAL A 85 -27.51 -7.30 -2.57
C VAL A 85 -26.59 -6.26 -1.89
N THR A 86 -26.92 -5.86 -0.66
CA THR A 86 -26.16 -4.83 0.09
C THR A 86 -24.78 -5.37 0.53
N SER A 87 -23.76 -4.50 0.65
CA SER A 87 -22.42 -4.91 1.09
C SER A 87 -22.37 -5.58 2.47
N ARG A 88 -23.38 -5.35 3.34
CA ARG A 88 -23.49 -5.98 4.66
C ARG A 88 -23.97 -7.43 4.56
N THR A 89 -24.93 -7.72 3.69
CA THR A 89 -25.44 -9.08 3.47
C THR A 89 -24.39 -9.93 2.75
N ILE A 90 -23.63 -9.34 1.82
CA ILE A 90 -22.45 -10.00 1.21
C ILE A 90 -21.39 -10.31 2.27
N ALA A 91 -21.11 -9.38 3.19
CA ALA A 91 -20.16 -9.62 4.28
C ALA A 91 -20.60 -10.79 5.18
N GLN A 92 -21.87 -10.84 5.58
CA GLN A 92 -22.42 -11.94 6.38
C GLN A 92 -22.35 -13.27 5.64
N HIS A 93 -22.63 -13.30 4.33
CA HIS A 93 -22.51 -14.49 3.51
C HIS A 93 -21.07 -15.00 3.47
N ILE A 94 -20.09 -14.13 3.24
CA ILE A 94 -18.66 -14.50 3.22
C ILE A 94 -18.21 -14.99 4.58
N GLU A 95 -18.65 -14.35 5.66
CA GLU A 95 -18.35 -14.81 7.01
C GLU A 95 -18.93 -16.20 7.29
N SER A 96 -20.15 -16.48 6.82
CA SER A 96 -20.77 -17.81 6.97
C SER A 96 -20.06 -18.91 6.15
N VAL A 97 -19.50 -18.58 4.99
CA VAL A 97 -18.87 -19.55 4.07
C VAL A 97 -17.38 -19.73 4.34
N THR A 98 -16.70 -18.67 4.80
CA THR A 98 -15.23 -18.61 4.88
C THR A 98 -14.74 -18.48 6.32
N HIS A 99 -15.63 -18.29 7.29
CA HIS A 99 -15.31 -18.02 8.70
C HIS A 99 -14.34 -16.84 8.92
N HIS A 100 -14.25 -15.94 7.93
CA HIS A 100 -13.43 -14.74 7.97
C HIS A 100 -14.35 -13.51 8.02
N SER A 101 -14.19 -12.69 9.06
CA SER A 101 -14.96 -11.46 9.19
C SER A 101 -14.43 -10.38 8.23
N VAL A 102 -15.29 -9.95 7.30
CA VAL A 102 -14.94 -8.92 6.32
C VAL A 102 -15.89 -7.74 6.47
N SER A 103 -15.35 -6.53 6.65
CA SER A 103 -16.20 -5.34 6.81
C SER A 103 -16.95 -5.01 5.51
N ALA A 104 -18.18 -4.50 5.61
CA ALA A 104 -18.95 -4.00 4.46
C ALA A 104 -18.20 -2.93 3.65
N ARG A 105 -17.32 -2.14 4.30
CA ARG A 105 -16.44 -1.17 3.62
C ARG A 105 -15.42 -1.85 2.72
N THR A 106 -14.86 -2.97 3.16
CA THR A 106 -13.93 -3.79 2.38
C THR A 106 -14.64 -4.36 1.15
N ILE A 107 -15.84 -4.93 1.33
CA ILE A 107 -16.68 -5.44 0.23
C ILE A 107 -16.97 -4.35 -0.80
N ARG A 108 -17.45 -3.18 -0.36
CA ARG A 108 -17.74 -2.05 -1.27
C ARG A 108 -16.52 -1.62 -2.07
N ARG A 109 -15.34 -1.52 -1.43
CA ARG A 109 -14.09 -1.18 -2.11
C ARG A 109 -13.74 -2.20 -3.18
N ARG A 110 -13.95 -3.50 -2.92
CA ARG A 110 -13.65 -4.57 -3.87
C ARG A 110 -14.59 -4.57 -5.06
N LEU A 111 -15.89 -4.42 -4.81
CA LEU A 111 -16.87 -4.28 -5.89
C LEU A 111 -16.50 -3.11 -6.81
N GLN A 112 -16.13 -1.95 -6.24
CA GLN A 112 -15.64 -0.80 -7.02
C GLN A 112 -14.36 -1.10 -7.80
N GLN A 113 -13.39 -1.82 -7.22
CA GLN A 113 -12.16 -2.23 -7.92
C GLN A 113 -12.45 -3.18 -9.09
N SER A 114 -13.49 -4.00 -8.98
CA SER A 114 -13.96 -4.91 -10.03
C SER A 114 -14.91 -4.25 -11.04
N GLY A 115 -15.10 -2.92 -10.99
CA GLY A 115 -16.00 -2.19 -11.89
C GLY A 115 -17.49 -2.32 -11.58
N LEU A 116 -17.84 -2.98 -10.47
CA LEU A 116 -19.22 -3.16 -10.02
C LEU A 116 -19.61 -2.03 -9.06
N SER A 117 -20.55 -1.19 -9.50
CA SER A 117 -21.15 -0.19 -8.64
C SER A 117 -22.39 -0.78 -7.99
N VAL A 118 -22.41 -0.85 -6.65
CA VAL A 118 -23.62 -1.15 -5.90
C VAL A 118 -24.61 -0.01 -6.17
N ARG A 119 -25.65 -0.26 -6.97
CA ARG A 119 -26.78 0.67 -7.07
C ARG A 119 -27.43 0.75 -5.69
N ARG A 120 -27.78 1.97 -5.26
CA ARG A 120 -28.77 2.12 -4.19
C ARG A 120 -30.04 1.43 -4.69
N PRO A 121 -30.63 0.46 -3.97
CA PRO A 121 -31.96 0.00 -4.32
C PRO A 121 -32.85 1.25 -4.31
N LEU A 122 -33.53 1.49 -5.43
CA LEU A 122 -34.57 2.51 -5.47
C LEU A 122 -35.62 2.07 -4.44
N LEU A 123 -35.83 2.89 -3.41
CA LEU A 123 -36.90 2.69 -2.44
C LEU A 123 -38.20 2.44 -3.22
N GLY A 124 -38.91 1.38 -2.83
CA GLY A 124 -39.90 0.66 -3.64
C GLY A 124 -40.86 1.52 -4.46
N LEU A 125 -40.97 1.18 -5.74
CA LEU A 125 -42.21 1.45 -6.48
C LEU A 125 -43.21 0.37 -6.03
N HIS A 126 -44.18 0.79 -5.23
CA HIS A 126 -45.36 0.00 -4.91
C HIS A 126 -46.14 -0.16 -6.22
N LEU A 127 -46.14 -1.35 -6.80
CA LEU A 127 -47.05 -1.69 -7.89
C LEU A 127 -48.39 -2.06 -7.22
N THR A 128 -49.35 -1.14 -7.31
CA THR A 128 -50.77 -1.42 -7.05
C THR A 128 -51.37 -2.26 -8.17
#